data_AF-A0A674N9W4-F1
#
_entry.id   AF-A0A674N9W4-F1
#
_cell.length_a   1.000
_cell.length_b   1.000
_cell.length_c   1.000
_cell.angle_alpha   90.00
_cell.angle_beta   90.00
_cell.angle_gamma   90.00
#
_symmetry.space_group_name_H-M   'P 1'
#
loop_
_entity.id
_entity.type
_entity.pdbx_description
1 polymer ?
#
loop_
_entity_poly.entity_id
_entity_poly.type
_entity_poly.pdbx_seq_one_letter_code
_entity_poly.pdbx_strand_id
1 'polypeptide(L)'
;MIDESVTKHLMCVFPGLDDCLQQYVCVFERGGVCGERLLRISHAELEELGVSRIGHQELILEAVDLLCALNSGLETESVRTLAHKLGASAKNLQNFISGRRRSSQSESRSSRRLPNDLLTSVVDLITAAKSLLAWLDRSPFAAVADYSVTRNNVIQLCLELTTIVQQDCTVFETENKILHVCKTLSEVCEHIVCVSSDPLVSQSAHLELVHLTNIKPSEGLGMYIKSTYDGLHVITGTTEGSPADRCKKIHAGDEVIQVNHQTVVGWQLRNLVGSLRADKGVVSLTLKKRPQSTLSSAPALLKNMRWKPLALQPTRSPGSGSATPSGTPTKSSALQDLHIPPPPSVPYTPR
;
A
#
# COMPACT_ATOMS: atom_id res chain seq x y z
N MET A 1 12.06 -9.27 15.96
CA MET A 1 11.80 -8.63 17.27
C MET A 1 11.34 -7.21 17.02
N ILE A 2 10.09 -7.06 16.61
CA ILE A 2 9.38 -5.78 16.77
C ILE A 2 9.25 -5.58 18.27
N ASP A 3 9.91 -4.55 18.79
CA ASP A 3 9.99 -4.25 20.22
C ASP A 3 8.59 -4.09 20.83
N GLU A 4 8.42 -4.39 22.13
CA GLU A 4 7.18 -4.13 22.89
C GLU A 4 6.64 -2.71 22.67
N SER A 5 7.51 -1.77 22.27
CA SER A 5 7.12 -0.42 21.83
C SER A 5 5.93 -0.40 20.85
N VAL A 6 5.86 -1.23 19.79
CA VAL A 6 4.74 -1.09 18.82
C VAL A 6 3.40 -1.42 19.46
N THR A 7 3.35 -2.46 20.30
CA THR A 7 2.14 -2.84 21.07
C THR A 7 1.85 -1.88 22.23
N LYS A 8 2.85 -1.20 22.78
CA LYS A 8 2.66 -0.18 23.85
C LYS A 8 2.30 1.21 23.31
N HIS A 9 2.59 1.51 22.03
CA HIS A 9 2.37 2.83 21.42
C HIS A 9 1.18 2.91 20.44
N LEU A 10 0.25 1.94 20.43
CA LEU A 10 -1.00 2.08 19.64
C LEU A 10 -1.84 3.30 20.05
N MET A 11 -1.81 3.69 21.34
CA MET A 11 -2.35 4.97 21.82
C MET A 11 -1.76 6.18 21.08
N CYS A 12 -0.49 6.12 20.69
CA CYS A 12 0.18 7.20 19.95
C CYS A 12 -0.24 7.26 18.48
N VAL A 13 -0.93 6.24 17.94
CA VAL A 13 -1.46 6.27 16.57
C VAL A 13 -2.72 7.14 16.50
N PHE A 14 -3.61 7.03 17.50
CA PHE A 14 -4.89 7.75 17.56
C PHE A 14 -4.79 9.25 17.26
N PRO A 15 -3.85 10.02 17.86
CA PRO A 15 -3.68 11.44 17.59
C PRO A 15 -3.40 11.82 16.13
N GLY A 16 -2.98 10.90 15.26
CA GLY A 16 -2.72 11.19 13.86
C GLY A 16 -3.73 10.64 12.85
N LEU A 17 -4.67 9.79 13.28
CA LEU A 17 -5.68 9.18 12.41
C LEU A 17 -6.60 10.24 11.77
N ASP A 18 -7.38 10.94 12.58
CA ASP A 18 -8.24 12.06 12.15
C ASP A 18 -8.45 13.05 13.30
N ASP A 19 -8.69 14.32 12.98
CA ASP A 19 -9.00 15.38 13.94
C ASP A 19 -10.34 15.11 14.66
N CYS A 20 -11.29 14.41 14.02
CA CYS A 20 -12.56 14.01 14.62
C CYS A 20 -12.41 12.92 15.69
N LEU A 21 -11.29 12.18 15.71
CA LEU A 21 -11.04 11.12 16.68
C LEU A 21 -10.33 11.61 17.95
N GLN A 22 -9.77 12.83 17.95
CA GLN A 22 -9.05 13.40 19.10
C GLN A 22 -9.90 13.43 20.38
N GLN A 23 -11.21 13.64 20.24
CA GLN A 23 -12.16 13.68 21.36
C GLN A 23 -12.20 12.37 22.16
N TYR A 24 -11.79 11.25 21.58
CA TYR A 24 -11.78 9.95 22.23
C TYR A 24 -10.46 9.60 22.92
N VAL A 25 -9.34 10.28 22.62
CA VAL A 25 -8.01 9.93 23.18
C VAL A 25 -8.07 9.81 24.70
N CYS A 26 -8.58 10.85 25.37
CA CYS A 26 -8.77 10.85 26.83
C CYS A 26 -9.73 9.77 27.35
N VAL A 27 -10.66 9.27 26.52
CA VAL A 27 -11.63 8.22 26.89
C VAL A 27 -10.96 6.85 26.84
N PHE A 28 -10.17 6.58 25.80
CA PHE A 28 -9.36 5.36 25.71
C PHE A 28 -8.32 5.31 26.83
N GLU A 29 -7.64 6.42 27.11
CA GLU A 29 -6.66 6.52 28.20
C GLU A 29 -7.28 6.19 29.56
N ARG A 30 -8.45 6.80 29.87
CA ARG A 30 -9.22 6.51 31.10
C ARG A 30 -9.77 5.09 31.13
N GLY A 31 -10.14 4.55 29.97
CA GLY A 31 -10.60 3.16 29.81
C GLY A 31 -9.49 2.11 29.90
N GLY A 32 -8.23 2.52 30.10
CA GLY A 32 -7.08 1.63 30.25
C GLY A 32 -6.83 0.75 29.03
N VAL A 33 -7.19 1.22 27.82
CA VAL A 33 -7.09 0.43 26.58
C VAL A 33 -5.62 0.31 26.16
N CYS A 34 -4.91 -0.69 26.66
CA CYS A 34 -3.58 -1.02 26.17
C CYS A 34 -3.62 -1.43 24.69
N GLY A 35 -2.52 -1.29 23.96
CA GLY A 35 -2.52 -1.59 22.53
C GLY A 35 -2.82 -3.06 22.20
N GLU A 36 -2.52 -4.00 23.10
CA GLU A 36 -2.93 -5.40 22.93
C GLU A 36 -4.46 -5.58 22.98
N ARG A 37 -5.16 -4.79 23.82
CA ARG A 37 -6.61 -4.72 23.82
C ARG A 37 -7.13 -4.00 22.58
N LEU A 38 -6.47 -2.92 22.14
CA LEU A 38 -6.86 -2.20 20.93
C LEU A 38 -6.78 -3.08 19.67
N LEU A 39 -5.76 -3.93 19.55
CA LEU A 39 -5.60 -4.88 18.43
C LEU A 39 -6.71 -5.95 18.35
N ARG A 40 -7.59 -6.05 19.35
CA ARG A 40 -8.73 -6.97 19.39
C ARG A 40 -10.07 -6.26 19.61
N ILE A 41 -10.09 -4.92 19.51
CA ILE A 41 -11.26 -4.13 19.85
C ILE A 41 -12.40 -4.38 18.85
N SER A 42 -13.61 -4.53 19.37
CA SER A 42 -14.82 -4.76 18.57
C SER A 42 -15.70 -3.52 18.46
N HIS A 43 -16.63 -3.49 17.48
CA HIS A 43 -17.67 -2.45 17.38
C HIS A 43 -18.42 -2.25 18.71
N ALA A 44 -18.72 -3.34 19.43
CA ALA A 44 -19.41 -3.30 20.71
C ALA A 44 -18.57 -2.63 21.81
N GLU A 45 -17.29 -2.98 21.95
CA GLU A 45 -16.39 -2.32 22.90
C GLU A 45 -16.14 -0.86 22.57
N LEU A 46 -16.12 -0.49 21.27
CA LEU A 46 -16.05 0.91 20.84
C LEU A 46 -17.29 1.68 21.28
N GLU A 47 -18.48 1.09 21.18
CA GLU A 47 -19.73 1.69 21.65
C GLU A 47 -19.77 1.83 23.18
N GLU A 48 -19.30 0.81 23.93
CA GLU A 48 -19.13 0.88 25.40
C GLU A 48 -18.13 1.98 25.82
N LEU A 49 -17.08 2.21 25.03
CA LEU A 49 -16.14 3.33 25.19
C LEU A 49 -16.68 4.68 24.68
N GLY A 50 -17.97 4.77 24.31
CA GLY A 50 -18.63 6.01 23.90
C GLY A 50 -18.37 6.43 22.45
N VAL A 51 -17.73 5.59 21.63
CA VAL A 51 -17.58 5.79 20.19
C VAL A 51 -18.82 5.24 19.47
N SER A 52 -19.97 5.90 19.61
CA SER A 52 -21.24 5.44 19.02
C SER A 52 -21.43 5.80 17.53
N ARG A 53 -20.56 6.64 16.96
CA ARG A 53 -20.65 7.03 15.55
C ARG A 53 -19.98 5.97 14.68
N ILE A 54 -20.76 5.27 13.85
CA ILE A 54 -20.28 4.22 12.93
C ILE A 54 -19.04 4.68 12.15
N GLY A 55 -19.08 5.84 11.47
CA GLY A 55 -17.92 6.35 10.72
C GLY A 55 -16.66 6.63 11.56
N HIS A 56 -16.79 6.84 12.87
CA HIS A 56 -15.63 6.93 13.77
C HIS A 56 -15.14 5.53 14.19
N GLN A 57 -16.05 4.57 14.39
CA GLN A 57 -15.70 3.17 14.66
C GLN A 57 -14.92 2.58 13.48
N GLU A 58 -15.42 2.75 12.25
CA GLU A 58 -14.78 2.23 11.03
C GLU A 58 -13.36 2.77 10.85
N LEU A 59 -13.11 4.07 11.06
CA LEU A 59 -11.76 4.65 11.00
C LEU A 59 -10.79 4.07 12.04
N ILE A 60 -11.28 3.73 13.23
CA ILE A 60 -10.47 3.12 14.29
C ILE A 60 -10.17 1.66 13.94
N LEU A 61 -11.17 0.92 13.47
CA LEU A 61 -11.03 -0.50 13.12
C LEU A 61 -10.16 -0.69 11.88
N GLU A 62 -10.30 0.15 10.85
CA GLU A 62 -9.40 0.17 9.69
C GLU A 62 -7.95 0.44 10.11
N ALA A 63 -7.71 1.38 11.01
CA ALA A 63 -6.37 1.62 11.56
C ALA A 63 -5.84 0.42 12.36
N VAL A 64 -6.68 -0.27 13.13
CA VAL A 64 -6.32 -1.50 13.85
C VAL A 64 -5.97 -2.63 12.88
N ASP A 65 -6.78 -2.86 11.84
CA ASP A 65 -6.52 -3.87 10.80
C ASP A 65 -5.20 -3.63 10.07
N LEU A 66 -4.88 -2.37 9.75
CA LEU A 66 -3.60 -2.00 9.14
C LEU A 66 -2.41 -2.26 10.06
N LEU A 67 -2.55 -2.06 11.37
CA LEU A 67 -1.52 -2.37 12.37
C LEU A 67 -1.36 -3.88 12.58
N CYS A 68 -2.46 -4.63 12.57
CA CYS A 68 -2.46 -6.10 12.56
C CYS A 68 -1.75 -6.66 11.32
N ALA A 69 -2.06 -6.13 10.14
CA ALA A 69 -1.43 -6.51 8.86
C ALA A 69 0.07 -6.18 8.83
N LEU A 70 0.46 -5.03 9.39
CA LEU A 70 1.87 -4.67 9.55
C LEU A 70 2.61 -5.66 10.45
N ASN A 71 2.05 -5.96 11.63
CA ASN A 71 2.67 -6.83 12.64
C ASN A 71 2.83 -8.27 12.12
N SER A 72 1.82 -8.82 11.44
CA SER A 72 1.88 -10.16 10.84
C SER A 72 2.78 -10.26 9.62
N GLY A 73 2.83 -9.20 8.79
CA GLY A 73 3.59 -9.18 7.54
C GLY A 73 5.12 -9.04 7.71
N LEU A 74 5.57 -8.45 8.81
CA LEU A 74 6.97 -8.01 8.95
C LEU A 74 8.00 -9.12 9.19
N GLU A 75 7.63 -10.22 9.86
CA GLU A 75 8.60 -11.27 10.23
C GLU A 75 8.55 -12.50 9.30
N THR A 76 7.53 -12.64 8.43
CA THR A 76 7.31 -13.88 7.65
C THR A 76 7.04 -13.72 6.15
N GLU A 77 6.75 -12.51 5.66
CA GLU A 77 6.29 -12.35 4.28
C GLU A 77 7.41 -12.05 3.27
N SER A 78 7.44 -12.89 2.24
CA SER A 78 8.17 -12.78 1.00
C SER A 78 7.29 -13.33 -0.13
N VAL A 79 7.64 -13.05 -1.39
CA VAL A 79 6.88 -13.56 -2.55
C VAL A 79 6.77 -15.08 -2.51
N ARG A 80 7.83 -15.81 -2.07
CA ARG A 80 7.78 -17.27 -1.87
C ARG A 80 6.76 -17.70 -0.83
N THR A 81 6.76 -17.10 0.36
CA THR A 81 5.83 -17.53 1.44
C THR A 81 4.39 -17.22 1.08
N LEU A 82 4.13 -16.11 0.37
CA LEU A 82 2.81 -15.76 -0.15
C LEU A 82 2.35 -16.71 -1.26
N ALA A 83 3.23 -17.09 -2.19
CA ALA A 83 2.93 -18.09 -3.21
C ALA A 83 2.61 -19.47 -2.58
N HIS A 84 3.35 -19.88 -1.54
CA HIS A 84 3.02 -21.09 -0.78
C HIS A 84 1.68 -20.99 -0.04
N LYS A 85 1.37 -19.87 0.62
CA LYS A 85 0.06 -19.64 1.27
C LYS A 85 -1.09 -19.74 0.26
N LEU A 86 -0.94 -19.10 -0.91
CA LEU A 86 -1.92 -19.14 -2.01
C LEU A 86 -2.09 -20.56 -2.58
N GLY A 87 -0.99 -21.24 -2.90
CA GLY A 87 -1.01 -22.61 -3.40
C GLY A 87 -1.62 -23.61 -2.41
N ALA A 88 -1.34 -23.45 -1.11
CA ALA A 88 -1.95 -24.26 -0.04
C ALA A 88 -3.46 -24.02 0.07
N SER A 89 -3.91 -22.75 0.02
CA SER A 89 -5.35 -22.42 0.01
C SER A 89 -6.07 -23.03 -1.20
N ALA A 90 -5.47 -22.91 -2.39
CA ALA A 90 -6.03 -23.51 -3.61
C ALA A 90 -6.13 -25.05 -3.53
N LYS A 91 -5.15 -25.70 -2.88
CA LYS A 91 -5.14 -27.15 -2.66
C LYS A 91 -6.16 -27.58 -1.59
N ASN A 92 -6.35 -26.78 -0.54
CA ASN A 92 -7.37 -27.02 0.48
C ASN A 92 -8.79 -26.94 -0.12
N LEU A 93 -9.07 -25.94 -0.96
CA LEU A 93 -10.34 -25.83 -1.68
C LEU A 93 -10.59 -27.01 -2.63
N GLN A 94 -9.55 -27.46 -3.36
CA GLN A 94 -9.63 -28.68 -4.20
C GLN A 94 -9.94 -29.94 -3.37
N ASN A 95 -9.28 -30.11 -2.22
CA ASN A 95 -9.52 -31.24 -1.31
C ASN A 95 -10.94 -31.19 -0.72
N PHE A 96 -11.43 -30.01 -0.36
CA PHE A 96 -12.77 -29.79 0.19
C PHE A 96 -13.87 -30.19 -0.81
N ILE A 97 -13.78 -29.72 -2.06
CA ILE A 97 -14.70 -30.11 -3.15
C ILE A 97 -14.61 -31.62 -3.43
N SER A 98 -13.39 -32.17 -3.47
CA SER A 98 -13.17 -33.60 -3.73
C SER A 98 -13.75 -34.50 -2.64
N GLY A 99 -13.62 -34.10 -1.36
CA GLY A 99 -14.21 -34.79 -0.22
C GLY A 99 -15.75 -34.74 -0.25
N ARG A 100 -16.31 -33.55 -0.52
CA ARG A 100 -17.76 -33.35 -0.69
C ARG A 100 -18.36 -34.26 -1.76
N ARG A 101 -17.72 -34.35 -2.93
CA ARG A 101 -18.15 -35.23 -4.04
C ARG A 101 -18.13 -36.71 -3.70
N ARG A 102 -17.18 -37.16 -2.86
CA ARG A 102 -17.15 -38.54 -2.35
C ARG A 102 -18.28 -38.82 -1.37
N SER A 103 -18.66 -37.83 -0.56
CA SER A 103 -19.71 -37.96 0.47
C SER A 103 -21.14 -37.74 -0.04
N SER A 104 -21.34 -37.03 -1.16
CA SER A 104 -22.66 -36.52 -1.57
C SER A 104 -23.03 -36.96 -3.01
N GLN A 105 -23.14 -38.27 -3.23
CA GLN A 105 -23.47 -38.82 -4.56
C GLN A 105 -24.95 -38.68 -4.95
N SER A 106 -25.86 -38.34 -4.03
CA SER A 106 -27.32 -38.33 -4.28
C SER A 106 -27.97 -36.93 -4.31
N GLU A 107 -27.60 -36.01 -3.41
CA GLU A 107 -28.26 -34.68 -3.30
C GLU A 107 -27.59 -33.57 -4.14
N SER A 108 -26.35 -33.75 -4.55
CA SER A 108 -25.50 -32.70 -5.15
C SER A 108 -25.98 -32.16 -6.51
N ARG A 109 -26.72 -32.95 -7.31
CA ARG A 109 -26.95 -32.66 -8.74
C ARG A 109 -28.02 -31.60 -9.04
N SER A 110 -28.97 -31.38 -8.14
CA SER A 110 -30.10 -30.44 -8.34
C SER A 110 -29.98 -29.16 -7.51
N SER A 111 -29.09 -29.13 -6.51
CA SER A 111 -28.86 -27.92 -5.72
C SER A 111 -28.22 -26.81 -6.56
N ARG A 112 -28.72 -25.59 -6.37
CA ARG A 112 -28.18 -24.34 -6.95
C ARG A 112 -27.52 -23.44 -5.91
N ARG A 113 -27.56 -23.80 -4.61
CA ARG A 113 -27.00 -22.97 -3.54
C ARG A 113 -25.67 -23.52 -3.07
N LEU A 114 -24.63 -22.71 -3.17
CA LEU A 114 -23.30 -23.06 -2.70
C LEU A 114 -23.28 -23.16 -1.15
N PRO A 115 -22.57 -24.15 -0.57
CA PRO A 115 -22.35 -24.23 0.87
C PRO A 115 -21.56 -23.04 1.41
N ASN A 116 -21.91 -22.54 2.59
CA ASN A 116 -21.21 -21.39 3.20
C ASN A 116 -19.71 -21.65 3.38
N ASP A 117 -19.31 -22.84 3.85
CA ASP A 117 -17.90 -23.20 4.04
C ASP A 117 -17.09 -23.19 2.72
N LEU A 118 -17.75 -23.48 1.59
CA LEU A 118 -17.15 -23.39 0.26
C LEU A 118 -16.89 -21.93 -0.12
N LEU A 119 -17.85 -21.05 0.17
CA LEU A 119 -17.73 -19.61 -0.04
C LEU A 119 -16.64 -19.01 0.86
N THR A 120 -16.57 -19.39 2.14
CA THR A 120 -15.48 -19.01 3.04
C THR A 120 -14.13 -19.43 2.47
N SER A 121 -14.00 -20.69 2.03
CA SER A 121 -12.75 -21.20 1.42
C SER A 121 -12.36 -20.45 0.14
N VAL A 122 -13.34 -19.97 -0.65
CA VAL A 122 -13.11 -19.09 -1.80
C VAL A 122 -12.66 -17.69 -1.38
N VAL A 123 -13.24 -17.12 -0.33
CA VAL A 123 -12.83 -15.82 0.23
C VAL A 123 -11.40 -15.90 0.80
N ASP A 124 -11.05 -16.98 1.50
CA ASP A 124 -9.70 -17.22 2.01
C ASP A 124 -8.68 -17.33 0.86
N LEU A 125 -9.05 -18.00 -0.23
CA LEU A 125 -8.24 -18.11 -1.44
C LEU A 125 -8.00 -16.75 -2.12
N ILE A 126 -9.06 -15.96 -2.30
CA ILE A 126 -8.98 -14.61 -2.86
C ILE A 126 -8.15 -13.69 -1.94
N THR A 127 -8.26 -13.85 -0.62
CA THR A 127 -7.51 -13.06 0.36
C THR A 127 -6.01 -13.38 0.29
N ALA A 128 -5.63 -14.66 0.23
CA ALA A 128 -4.24 -15.06 0.01
C ALA A 128 -3.69 -14.53 -1.33
N ALA A 129 -4.52 -14.49 -2.39
CA ALA A 129 -4.14 -13.95 -3.69
C ALA A 129 -3.93 -12.43 -3.64
N LYS A 130 -4.81 -11.67 -2.95
CA LYS A 130 -4.64 -10.23 -2.73
C LYS A 130 -3.32 -9.90 -2.05
N SER A 131 -2.92 -10.66 -1.03
CA SER A 131 -1.64 -10.45 -0.34
C SER A 131 -0.44 -10.67 -1.28
N LEU A 132 -0.47 -11.70 -2.13
CA LEU A 132 0.56 -11.92 -3.15
C LEU A 132 0.58 -10.78 -4.19
N LEU A 133 -0.58 -10.37 -4.69
CA LEU A 133 -0.71 -9.27 -5.65
C LEU A 133 -0.18 -7.95 -5.10
N ALA A 134 -0.49 -7.61 -3.84
CA ALA A 134 -0.01 -6.40 -3.19
C ALA A 134 1.53 -6.31 -3.10
N TRP A 135 2.22 -7.46 -3.14
CA TRP A 135 3.68 -7.53 -3.26
C TRP A 135 4.17 -7.39 -4.70
N LEU A 136 3.52 -8.04 -5.67
CA LEU A 136 3.86 -7.97 -7.10
C LEU A 136 3.57 -6.60 -7.73
N ASP A 137 2.57 -5.88 -7.23
CA ASP A 137 2.18 -4.52 -7.68
C ASP A 137 3.17 -3.41 -7.29
N ARG A 138 4.19 -3.74 -6.49
CA ARG A 138 5.15 -2.75 -5.96
C ARG A 138 6.58 -3.02 -6.46
N SER A 139 7.38 -1.96 -6.56
CA SER A 139 8.82 -2.06 -6.90
C SER A 139 9.56 -2.95 -5.89
N PRO A 140 10.49 -3.85 -6.29
CA PRO A 140 11.02 -4.01 -7.66
C PRO A 140 10.15 -4.87 -8.59
N PHE A 141 9.29 -5.74 -8.06
CA PHE A 141 8.54 -6.75 -8.82
C PHE A 141 7.70 -6.15 -9.96
N ALA A 142 7.06 -5.00 -9.71
CA ALA A 142 6.24 -4.29 -10.70
C ALA A 142 7.00 -3.84 -11.97
N ALA A 143 8.35 -3.77 -11.92
CA ALA A 143 9.18 -3.38 -13.05
C ALA A 143 9.69 -4.58 -13.88
N VAL A 144 9.45 -5.82 -13.44
CA VAL A 144 9.91 -7.05 -14.09
C VAL A 144 8.77 -7.64 -14.93
N ALA A 145 9.03 -7.91 -16.21
CA ALA A 145 8.03 -8.39 -17.16
C ALA A 145 7.36 -9.70 -16.71
N ASP A 146 8.15 -10.68 -16.26
CA ASP A 146 7.65 -12.01 -15.86
C ASP A 146 6.68 -11.93 -14.67
N TYR A 147 7.03 -11.15 -13.64
CA TYR A 147 6.14 -10.90 -12.51
C TYR A 147 4.88 -10.12 -12.92
N SER A 148 4.95 -9.25 -13.92
CA SER A 148 3.76 -8.56 -14.44
C SER A 148 2.78 -9.52 -15.13
N VAL A 149 3.28 -10.53 -15.87
CA VAL A 149 2.46 -11.59 -16.48
C VAL A 149 1.84 -12.46 -15.40
N THR A 150 2.64 -12.92 -14.44
CA THR A 150 2.18 -13.69 -13.27
C THR A 150 1.08 -12.95 -12.51
N ARG A 151 1.29 -11.67 -12.21
CA ARG A 151 0.31 -10.82 -11.53
C ARG A 151 -1.00 -10.73 -12.31
N ASN A 152 -0.94 -10.44 -13.61
CA ASN A 152 -2.13 -10.31 -14.45
C ASN A 152 -2.92 -11.63 -14.52
N ASN A 153 -2.23 -12.77 -14.59
CA ASN A 153 -2.85 -14.10 -14.55
C ASN A 153 -3.57 -14.36 -13.21
N VAL A 154 -2.94 -14.04 -12.08
CA VAL A 154 -3.56 -14.19 -10.75
C VAL A 154 -4.78 -13.27 -10.59
N ILE A 155 -4.72 -12.03 -11.09
CA ILE A 155 -5.88 -11.10 -11.13
C ILE A 155 -7.02 -11.72 -11.94
N GLN A 156 -6.75 -12.20 -13.16
CA GLN A 156 -7.76 -12.79 -14.03
C GLN A 156 -8.42 -14.01 -13.38
N LEU A 157 -7.63 -14.91 -12.78
CA LEU A 157 -8.14 -16.10 -12.08
C LEU A 157 -8.99 -15.75 -10.85
N CYS A 158 -8.65 -14.68 -10.11
CA CYS A 158 -9.48 -14.21 -8.99
C CYS A 158 -10.81 -13.60 -9.44
N LEU A 159 -10.80 -12.84 -10.55
CA LEU A 159 -12.01 -12.29 -11.17
C LEU A 159 -12.90 -13.41 -11.74
N GLU A 160 -12.31 -14.41 -12.38
CA GLU A 160 -13.02 -15.60 -12.86
C GLU A 160 -13.65 -16.36 -11.68
N LEU A 161 -12.90 -16.62 -10.62
CA LEU A 161 -13.40 -17.29 -9.40
C LEU A 161 -14.57 -16.53 -8.77
N THR A 162 -14.46 -15.20 -8.65
CA THR A 162 -15.52 -14.32 -8.14
C THR A 162 -16.77 -14.39 -9.04
N THR A 163 -16.59 -14.42 -10.35
CA THR A 163 -17.69 -14.56 -11.32
C THR A 163 -18.33 -15.94 -11.22
N ILE A 164 -17.54 -17.01 -11.08
CA ILE A 164 -18.02 -18.39 -10.97
C ILE A 164 -18.96 -18.57 -9.78
N VAL A 165 -18.60 -18.04 -8.59
CA VAL A 165 -19.47 -18.16 -7.39
C VAL A 165 -20.72 -17.28 -7.44
N GLN A 166 -20.81 -16.36 -8.41
CA GLN A 166 -21.98 -15.51 -8.67
C GLN A 166 -22.85 -16.01 -9.84
N GLN A 167 -22.42 -17.02 -10.60
CA GLN A 167 -23.17 -17.55 -11.75
C GLN A 167 -24.30 -18.51 -11.33
N ASP A 168 -25.51 -18.26 -11.86
CA ASP A 168 -26.65 -19.17 -11.77
C ASP A 168 -26.43 -20.46 -12.59
N CYS A 169 -25.68 -21.40 -12.01
CA CYS A 169 -25.46 -22.75 -12.54
C CYS A 169 -25.61 -23.81 -11.44
N THR A 170 -25.56 -25.09 -11.79
CA THR A 170 -25.65 -26.16 -10.78
C THR A 170 -24.39 -26.19 -9.93
N VAL A 171 -24.50 -26.55 -8.63
CA VAL A 171 -23.34 -26.62 -7.73
C VAL A 171 -22.22 -27.50 -8.31
N PHE A 172 -22.56 -28.58 -9.02
CA PHE A 172 -21.59 -29.44 -9.69
C PHE A 172 -20.80 -28.73 -10.81
N GLU A 173 -21.46 -27.90 -11.62
CA GLU A 173 -20.81 -27.09 -12.65
C GLU A 173 -19.94 -25.99 -12.03
N THR A 174 -20.44 -25.30 -11.01
CA THR A 174 -19.67 -24.30 -10.25
C THR A 174 -18.41 -24.91 -9.67
N GLU A 175 -18.52 -26.05 -8.98
CA GLU A 175 -17.37 -26.79 -8.43
C GLU A 175 -16.36 -27.20 -9.51
N ASN A 176 -16.80 -27.64 -10.70
CA ASN A 176 -15.87 -27.98 -11.79
C ASN A 176 -15.06 -26.76 -12.27
N LYS A 177 -15.71 -25.60 -12.39
CA LYS A 177 -15.04 -24.33 -12.75
C LYS A 177 -14.08 -23.88 -11.64
N ILE A 178 -14.50 -23.94 -10.36
CA ILE A 178 -13.63 -23.65 -9.21
C ILE A 178 -12.39 -24.55 -9.21
N LEU A 179 -12.56 -25.87 -9.42
CA LEU A 179 -11.45 -26.82 -9.48
C LEU A 179 -10.45 -26.48 -10.61
N HIS A 180 -10.93 -26.06 -11.77
CA HIS A 180 -10.07 -25.61 -12.87
C HIS A 180 -9.24 -24.39 -12.47
N VAL A 181 -9.88 -23.33 -11.95
CA VAL A 181 -9.18 -22.12 -11.48
C VAL A 181 -8.19 -22.42 -10.37
N CYS A 182 -8.55 -23.27 -9.40
CA CYS A 182 -7.65 -23.67 -8.32
C CYS A 182 -6.41 -24.43 -8.83
N LYS A 183 -6.57 -25.32 -9.81
CA LYS A 183 -5.45 -26.04 -10.43
C LYS A 183 -4.49 -25.06 -11.12
N THR A 184 -5.01 -24.14 -11.93
CA THR A 184 -4.19 -23.11 -12.61
C THR A 184 -3.51 -22.18 -11.61
N LEU A 185 -4.19 -21.77 -10.52
CA LEU A 185 -3.58 -20.99 -9.44
C LEU A 185 -2.46 -21.77 -8.74
N SER A 186 -2.63 -23.06 -8.45
CA SER A 186 -1.56 -23.90 -7.90
C SER A 186 -0.36 -23.98 -8.86
N GLU A 187 -0.58 -24.20 -10.16
CA GLU A 187 0.49 -24.24 -11.18
C GLU A 187 1.27 -22.91 -11.26
N VAL A 188 0.57 -21.77 -11.19
CA VAL A 188 1.21 -20.44 -11.12
C VAL A 188 2.01 -20.27 -9.82
N CYS A 189 1.51 -20.73 -8.68
CA CYS A 189 2.24 -20.64 -7.41
C CYS A 189 3.50 -21.50 -7.40
N GLU A 190 3.41 -22.75 -7.86
CA GLU A 190 4.58 -23.64 -7.99
C GLU A 190 5.62 -23.03 -8.95
N HIS A 191 5.19 -22.41 -10.06
CA HIS A 191 6.12 -21.69 -10.95
C HIS A 191 6.86 -20.56 -10.22
N ILE A 192 6.16 -19.69 -9.47
CA ILE A 192 6.80 -18.61 -8.67
C ILE A 192 7.83 -19.19 -7.68
N VAL A 193 7.51 -20.32 -7.04
CA VAL A 193 8.41 -20.99 -6.09
C VAL A 193 9.61 -21.61 -6.79
N CYS A 194 9.41 -22.22 -7.96
CA CYS A 194 10.43 -22.95 -8.73
C CYS A 194 11.39 -22.07 -9.53
N VAL A 195 11.05 -20.81 -9.87
CA VAL A 195 11.99 -19.82 -10.44
C VAL A 195 12.91 -19.26 -9.34
N SER A 196 13.40 -20.14 -8.46
CA SER A 196 14.05 -19.83 -7.18
C SER A 196 15.44 -19.19 -7.28
N SER A 197 15.97 -19.05 -8.49
CA SER A 197 17.26 -18.40 -8.77
C SER A 197 17.27 -16.90 -8.47
N ASP A 198 16.10 -16.25 -8.35
CA ASP A 198 16.00 -14.83 -7.97
C ASP A 198 16.01 -14.66 -6.42
N PRO A 199 17.04 -14.02 -5.84
CA PRO A 199 17.10 -13.78 -4.40
C PRO A 199 15.93 -12.92 -3.89
N LEU A 200 15.35 -12.05 -4.74
CA LEU A 200 14.24 -11.17 -4.38
C LEU A 200 12.99 -11.94 -3.93
N VAL A 201 12.74 -13.11 -4.52
CA VAL A 201 11.58 -13.97 -4.19
C VAL A 201 11.72 -14.58 -2.79
N SER A 202 12.96 -14.76 -2.34
CA SER A 202 13.32 -15.31 -1.03
C SER A 202 13.27 -14.27 0.09
N GLN A 203 13.66 -13.04 -0.22
CA GLN A 203 13.92 -12.00 0.76
C GLN A 203 12.60 -11.50 1.38
N SER A 204 12.59 -11.36 2.70
CA SER A 204 11.45 -10.78 3.42
C SER A 204 11.49 -9.26 3.40
N ALA A 205 10.37 -8.64 3.78
CA ALA A 205 10.41 -7.27 4.25
C ALA A 205 11.23 -7.20 5.55
N HIS A 206 11.78 -6.03 5.86
CA HIS A 206 12.42 -5.76 7.15
C HIS A 206 12.23 -4.30 7.55
N LEU A 207 12.35 -4.00 8.83
CA LEU A 207 12.42 -2.62 9.31
C LEU A 207 13.86 -2.12 9.28
N GLU A 208 14.07 -0.92 8.77
CA GLU A 208 15.32 -0.17 8.89
C GLU A 208 15.07 1.15 9.61
N LEU A 209 15.90 1.45 10.62
CA LEU A 209 15.89 2.72 11.32
C LEU A 209 16.83 3.71 10.61
N VAL A 210 16.28 4.83 10.16
CA VAL A 210 16.97 5.89 9.42
C VAL A 210 16.91 7.20 10.19
N HIS A 211 18.07 7.76 10.51
CA HIS A 211 18.18 9.07 11.15
C HIS A 211 18.56 10.12 10.11
N LEU A 212 17.66 11.07 9.86
CA LEU A 212 17.93 12.27 9.07
C LEU A 212 18.50 13.34 10.00
N THR A 213 19.76 13.72 9.79
CA THR A 213 20.48 14.70 10.62
C THR A 213 20.93 15.89 9.77
N ASN A 214 21.41 16.95 10.44
CA ASN A 214 21.91 18.17 9.79
C ASN A 214 20.85 18.81 8.87
N ILE A 215 19.61 18.86 9.35
CA ILE A 215 18.47 19.50 8.68
C ILE A 215 18.52 20.99 9.00
N LYS A 216 18.77 21.84 8.00
CA LYS A 216 18.75 23.30 8.19
C LYS A 216 17.30 23.79 8.36
N PRO A 217 17.03 24.82 9.19
CA PRO A 217 15.67 25.33 9.41
C PRO A 217 14.94 25.82 8.16
N SER A 218 15.67 26.09 7.07
CA SER A 218 15.14 26.52 5.77
C SER A 218 15.12 25.44 4.68
N GLU A 219 15.66 24.23 4.93
CA GLU A 219 15.65 23.13 3.95
C GLU A 219 14.64 22.06 4.36
N GLY A 220 13.80 21.63 3.41
CA GLY A 220 12.91 20.49 3.63
C GLY A 220 13.67 19.17 3.59
N LEU A 221 13.10 18.11 4.19
CA LEU A 221 13.70 16.77 4.20
C LEU A 221 13.96 16.21 2.79
N GLY A 222 13.21 16.68 1.78
CA GLY A 222 13.34 16.28 0.38
C GLY A 222 12.82 14.87 0.09
N MET A 223 11.79 14.43 0.82
CA MET A 223 11.04 13.20 0.54
C MET A 223 9.74 13.52 -0.17
N TYR A 224 9.36 12.68 -1.13
CA TYR A 224 8.03 12.69 -1.74
C TYR A 224 7.27 11.49 -1.19
N ILE A 225 6.13 11.74 -0.54
CA ILE A 225 5.31 10.71 0.12
C ILE A 225 3.91 10.73 -0.50
N LYS A 226 3.42 9.54 -0.85
CA LYS A 226 2.05 9.30 -1.31
C LYS A 226 1.36 8.39 -0.29
N SER A 227 0.16 8.78 0.18
CA SER A 227 -0.72 7.84 0.89
C SER A 227 -1.45 6.93 -0.11
N THR A 228 -1.61 5.65 0.25
CA THR A 228 -2.59 4.76 -0.39
C THR A 228 -3.98 5.00 0.21
N TYR A 229 -5.00 4.37 -0.36
CA TYR A 229 -6.35 4.37 0.23
C TYR A 229 -6.33 3.58 1.55
N ASP A 230 -5.61 2.46 1.58
CA ASP A 230 -5.40 1.56 2.73
C ASP A 230 -4.42 2.15 3.78
N GLY A 231 -4.45 3.47 4.02
CA GLY A 231 -3.71 4.13 5.11
C GLY A 231 -2.18 3.98 5.14
N LEU A 232 -1.54 3.47 4.08
CA LEU A 232 -0.08 3.30 4.02
C LEU A 232 0.59 4.54 3.40
N HIS A 233 1.72 4.95 3.97
CA HIS A 233 2.54 6.05 3.46
C HIS A 233 3.76 5.52 2.71
N VAL A 234 3.79 5.69 1.39
CA VAL A 234 4.87 5.19 0.52
C VAL A 234 5.75 6.34 0.05
N ILE A 235 7.06 6.20 0.22
CA ILE A 235 8.03 7.14 -0.33
C ILE A 235 8.14 6.90 -1.84
N THR A 236 7.84 7.89 -2.67
CA THR A 236 7.88 7.80 -4.13
C THR A 236 9.16 8.39 -4.73
N GLY A 237 9.95 9.12 -3.95
CA GLY A 237 11.14 9.80 -4.44
C GLY A 237 11.89 10.58 -3.37
N THR A 238 13.12 10.97 -3.71
CA THR A 238 13.93 11.95 -2.96
C THR A 238 14.44 13.07 -3.88
N THR A 239 14.62 14.27 -3.32
CA THR A 239 15.27 15.40 -4.00
C THR A 239 16.78 15.27 -3.88
N GLU A 240 17.51 15.46 -4.99
CA GLU A 240 18.99 15.41 -5.01
C GLU A 240 19.62 16.37 -3.97
N GLY A 241 20.59 15.89 -3.19
CA GLY A 241 21.31 16.69 -2.19
C GLY A 241 20.52 17.04 -0.91
N SER A 242 19.25 16.67 -0.82
CA SER A 242 18.41 16.85 0.39
C SER A 242 18.84 15.94 1.55
N PRO A 243 18.40 16.20 2.81
CA PRO A 243 18.66 15.30 3.94
C PRO A 243 18.33 13.82 3.64
N ALA A 244 17.18 13.55 2.99
CA ALA A 244 16.75 12.20 2.63
C ALA A 244 17.63 11.55 1.55
N ASP A 245 18.10 12.31 0.55
CA ASP A 245 19.05 11.77 -0.42
C ASP A 245 20.45 11.57 0.18
N ARG A 246 20.93 12.50 1.01
CA ARG A 246 22.25 12.43 1.66
C ARG A 246 22.42 11.20 2.55
N CYS A 247 21.34 10.70 3.18
CA CYS A 247 21.42 9.51 4.03
C CYS A 247 21.61 8.19 3.26
N LYS A 248 21.29 8.17 1.95
CA LYS A 248 21.38 7.00 1.04
C LYS A 248 20.68 5.71 1.52
N LYS A 249 19.80 5.82 2.52
CA LYS A 249 18.98 4.73 3.09
C LYS A 249 17.50 4.77 2.66
N ILE A 250 17.08 5.82 1.96
CA ILE A 250 15.69 6.06 1.57
C ILE A 250 15.50 5.80 0.08
N HIS A 251 14.61 4.86 -0.25
CA HIS A 251 14.37 4.34 -1.59
C HIS A 251 12.89 4.46 -2.00
N ALA A 252 12.63 4.49 -3.30
CA ALA A 252 11.27 4.53 -3.82
C ALA A 252 10.57 3.18 -3.57
N GLY A 253 9.39 3.22 -2.96
CA GLY A 253 8.66 2.04 -2.53
C GLY A 253 8.89 1.63 -1.08
N ASP A 254 9.72 2.35 -0.32
CA ASP A 254 9.80 2.22 1.15
C ASP A 254 8.49 2.71 1.79
N GLU A 255 8.01 1.98 2.80
CA GLU A 255 6.79 2.30 3.56
C GLU A 255 7.17 2.96 4.90
N VAL A 256 6.65 4.15 5.20
CA VAL A 256 6.90 4.87 6.46
C VAL A 256 6.05 4.26 7.57
N ILE A 257 6.69 3.62 8.54
CA ILE A 257 6.02 2.94 9.65
C ILE A 257 6.00 3.79 10.90
N GLN A 258 7.11 4.46 11.22
CA GLN A 258 7.20 5.37 12.36
C GLN A 258 7.96 6.66 12.03
N VAL A 259 7.59 7.74 12.70
CA VAL A 259 8.30 9.02 12.74
C VAL A 259 8.53 9.39 14.21
N ASN A 260 9.78 9.64 14.58
CA ASN A 260 10.17 9.99 15.96
C ASN A 260 9.56 9.04 17.01
N HIS A 261 9.64 7.73 16.74
CA HIS A 261 9.08 6.63 17.55
C HIS A 261 7.54 6.55 17.63
N GLN A 262 6.81 7.46 17.00
CA GLN A 262 5.35 7.37 16.84
C GLN A 262 5.02 6.54 15.60
N THR A 263 4.17 5.53 15.74
CA THR A 263 3.66 4.76 14.59
C THR A 263 2.65 5.59 13.80
N VAL A 264 2.87 5.71 12.49
CA VAL A 264 2.12 6.62 11.59
C VAL A 264 1.25 5.89 10.56
N VAL A 265 1.09 4.57 10.69
CA VAL A 265 0.20 3.80 9.81
C VAL A 265 -1.25 4.18 10.08
N GLY A 266 -2.04 4.36 9.01
CA GLY A 266 -3.42 4.86 9.09
C GLY A 266 -3.55 6.38 9.27
N TRP A 267 -2.44 7.11 9.42
CA TRP A 267 -2.51 8.57 9.63
C TRP A 267 -2.96 9.32 8.38
N GLN A 268 -3.57 10.48 8.60
CA GLN A 268 -3.70 11.45 7.54
C GLN A 268 -2.34 12.04 7.15
N LEU A 269 -2.12 12.20 5.85
CA LEU A 269 -0.87 12.74 5.30
C LEU A 269 -0.49 14.11 5.91
N ARG A 270 -1.49 14.93 6.28
CA ARG A 270 -1.26 16.23 6.95
C ARG A 270 -0.61 16.05 8.34
N ASN A 271 -1.04 15.04 9.09
CA ASN A 271 -0.56 14.75 10.44
C ASN A 271 0.84 14.12 10.39
N LEU A 272 1.08 13.21 9.44
CA LEU A 272 2.42 12.69 9.14
C LEU A 272 3.39 13.83 8.78
N VAL A 273 3.01 14.71 7.84
CA VAL A 273 3.84 15.86 7.43
C VAL A 273 4.03 16.87 8.57
N GLY A 274 3.05 16.99 9.47
CA GLY A 274 3.17 17.74 10.72
C GLY A 274 4.26 17.16 11.64
N SER A 275 4.19 15.86 11.95
CA SER A 275 5.18 15.17 12.78
C SER A 275 6.61 15.26 12.19
N LEU A 276 6.75 15.03 10.87
CA LEU A 276 8.02 15.20 10.13
C LEU A 276 8.61 16.63 10.17
N ARG A 277 7.82 17.64 10.55
CA ARG A 277 8.23 19.06 10.66
C ARG A 277 8.30 19.57 12.10
N ALA A 278 7.79 18.80 13.07
CA ALA A 278 7.72 19.21 14.46
C ALA A 278 9.13 19.33 15.08
N ASP A 279 10.02 18.40 14.74
CA ASP A 279 11.36 18.33 15.30
C ASP A 279 12.41 19.03 14.40
N LYS A 280 13.27 19.85 15.02
CA LYS A 280 14.16 20.80 14.33
C LYS A 280 15.63 20.44 14.50
N GLY A 281 16.04 19.33 13.88
CA GLY A 281 17.46 19.04 13.66
C GLY A 281 17.76 17.56 13.38
N VAL A 282 16.98 16.68 13.99
CA VAL A 282 17.01 15.22 13.76
C VAL A 282 15.59 14.72 13.55
N VAL A 283 15.39 13.87 12.55
CA VAL A 283 14.14 13.12 12.35
C VAL A 283 14.49 11.64 12.28
N SER A 284 13.89 10.84 13.15
CA SER A 284 14.05 9.38 13.18
C SER A 284 12.90 8.72 12.43
N LEU A 285 13.21 7.83 11.48
CA LEU A 285 12.23 7.14 10.65
C LEU A 285 12.42 5.63 10.76
N THR A 286 11.37 4.91 11.12
CA THR A 286 11.32 3.46 10.95
C THR A 286 10.65 3.17 9.61
N LEU A 287 11.42 2.65 8.66
CA LEU A 287 10.93 2.34 7.31
C LEU A 287 10.82 0.83 7.13
N LYS A 288 9.70 0.36 6.56
CA LYS A 288 9.58 -1.01 6.06
C LYS A 288 10.20 -1.07 4.67
N LYS A 289 11.41 -1.61 4.63
CA LYS A 289 12.18 -1.93 3.44
C LYS A 289 11.61 -3.20 2.83
N ARG A 290 11.45 -3.22 1.51
CA ARG A 290 11.10 -4.43 0.75
C ARG A 290 12.34 -4.98 0.03
N PRO A 291 12.30 -6.22 -0.50
CA PRO A 291 13.43 -6.83 -1.21
C PRO A 291 14.05 -5.93 -2.27
N GLN A 292 15.37 -5.84 -2.27
CA GLN A 292 16.14 -5.07 -3.23
C GLN A 292 17.35 -5.88 -3.68
N SER A 293 17.57 -5.94 -4.99
CA SER A 293 18.74 -6.60 -5.55
C SER A 293 19.97 -5.76 -5.23
N THR A 294 21.02 -6.40 -4.72
CA THR A 294 22.29 -5.76 -4.36
C THR A 294 22.95 -5.03 -5.53
N LEU A 295 22.53 -5.31 -6.76
CA LEU A 295 23.01 -4.70 -8.01
C LEU A 295 22.25 -3.43 -8.43
N SER A 296 21.11 -3.11 -7.79
CA SER A 296 20.26 -1.97 -8.17
C SER A 296 19.73 -1.18 -6.97
N SER A 297 20.60 -0.88 -5.99
CA SER A 297 20.31 0.07 -4.91
C SER A 297 20.49 1.51 -5.38
N ALA A 298 19.78 1.90 -6.44
CA ALA A 298 19.77 3.29 -6.91
C ALA A 298 18.90 4.15 -5.96
N PRO A 299 19.42 5.28 -5.42
CA PRO A 299 18.61 6.18 -4.60
C PRO A 299 17.43 6.72 -5.41
N ALA A 300 16.36 7.10 -4.69
CA ALA A 300 15.05 7.47 -5.24
C ALA A 300 15.02 8.82 -5.98
N LEU A 301 16.12 9.22 -6.62
CA LEU A 301 16.33 10.51 -7.24
C LEU A 301 15.29 10.77 -8.34
N LEU A 302 14.34 11.65 -8.06
CA LEU A 302 13.48 12.23 -9.07
C LEU A 302 14.30 13.19 -9.92
N LYS A 303 14.90 12.66 -10.99
CA LYS A 303 15.66 13.44 -11.98
C LYS A 303 14.75 14.40 -12.75
N ASN A 304 14.51 15.56 -12.15
CA ASN A 304 14.03 16.78 -12.78
C ASN A 304 12.73 16.66 -13.61
N MET A 305 11.64 16.18 -13.01
CA MET A 305 10.31 16.63 -13.46
C MET A 305 10.17 18.13 -13.16
N ARG A 306 9.82 18.91 -14.18
CA ARG A 306 9.98 20.37 -14.29
C ARG A 306 9.11 21.19 -13.33
N TRP A 307 9.41 21.11 -12.03
CA TRP A 307 8.81 21.94 -10.98
C TRP A 307 9.88 22.84 -10.36
N LYS A 308 10.13 23.98 -11.00
CA LYS A 308 10.73 25.12 -10.28
C LYS A 308 9.64 25.71 -9.38
N PRO A 309 9.86 25.86 -8.06
CA PRO A 309 9.01 26.73 -7.27
C PRO A 309 9.01 28.12 -7.91
N LEU A 310 7.85 28.79 -7.96
CA LEU A 310 7.77 30.20 -8.33
C LEU A 310 8.39 31.04 -7.19
N ALA A 311 9.72 31.08 -7.17
CA ALA A 311 10.46 32.00 -6.33
C ALA A 311 10.09 33.43 -6.74
N LEU A 312 9.73 34.23 -5.73
CA LEU A 312 9.34 35.64 -5.84
C LEU A 312 10.35 36.40 -6.73
N GLN A 313 9.92 36.83 -7.91
CA GLN A 313 10.75 37.71 -8.75
C GLN A 313 10.83 39.10 -8.10
N PRO A 314 12.04 39.65 -7.88
CA PRO A 314 12.18 41.07 -7.61
C PRO A 314 11.83 41.86 -8.87
N THR A 315 10.89 42.78 -8.78
CA THR A 315 10.56 43.70 -9.89
C THR A 315 11.77 44.53 -10.28
N ARG A 316 12.21 44.44 -11.54
CA ARG A 316 13.19 45.36 -12.13
C ARG A 316 12.67 45.88 -13.47
N SER A 317 12.71 47.20 -13.61
CA SER A 317 12.14 47.99 -14.71
C SER A 317 12.90 47.84 -16.03
N PRO A 318 12.28 48.14 -17.19
CA PRO A 318 12.85 47.89 -18.50
C PRO A 318 13.91 48.93 -18.90
N GLY A 319 14.98 48.46 -19.56
CA GLY A 319 15.97 49.26 -20.27
C GLY A 319 16.13 48.76 -21.71
N SER A 320 16.23 49.67 -22.67
CA SER A 320 16.17 49.38 -24.12
C SER A 320 17.53 48.94 -24.70
N GLY A 321 17.52 48.14 -25.77
CA GLY A 321 18.73 47.74 -26.52
C GLY A 321 18.46 46.73 -27.64
N SER A 322 18.54 47.18 -28.90
CA SER A 322 18.25 46.40 -30.12
C SER A 322 19.52 45.76 -30.72
N ALA A 323 19.42 44.51 -31.23
CA ALA A 323 19.98 44.09 -32.53
C ALA A 323 19.69 42.60 -32.87
N THR A 324 19.47 42.32 -34.15
CA THR A 324 19.29 41.00 -34.82
C THR A 324 19.93 41.07 -36.23
N PRO A 325 19.99 40.01 -37.08
CA PRO A 325 19.97 38.55 -36.83
C PRO A 325 21.05 37.72 -37.61
N SER A 326 21.12 36.41 -37.31
CA SER A 326 21.66 35.30 -38.14
C SER A 326 21.18 33.93 -37.56
N GLY A 327 21.06 32.79 -38.27
CA GLY A 327 21.32 32.52 -39.69
C GLY A 327 20.86 31.16 -40.30
N THR A 328 20.02 30.34 -39.63
CA THR A 328 19.35 29.09 -40.14
C THR A 328 20.25 27.84 -40.46
N PRO A 329 19.70 26.61 -40.68
CA PRO A 329 18.61 25.90 -39.98
C PRO A 329 18.87 24.38 -39.72
N THR A 330 18.05 23.69 -38.89
CA THR A 330 17.33 22.44 -39.30
C THR A 330 16.36 21.88 -38.25
N LYS A 331 15.13 21.58 -38.70
CA LYS A 331 14.19 20.52 -38.23
C LYS A 331 13.80 20.42 -36.74
N SER A 332 12.75 21.15 -36.36
CA SER A 332 11.56 20.52 -35.72
C SER A 332 10.36 21.46 -35.86
N SER A 333 9.30 21.02 -36.55
CA SER A 333 8.13 21.86 -36.87
C SER A 333 6.83 21.07 -36.82
N ALA A 334 6.31 20.89 -35.61
CA ALA A 334 4.91 20.66 -35.29
C ALA A 334 4.71 21.01 -33.80
N LEU A 335 3.52 21.50 -33.41
CA LEU A 335 3.18 21.98 -32.06
C LEU A 335 3.76 23.35 -31.67
N GLN A 336 3.33 24.39 -32.39
CA GLN A 336 3.04 25.71 -31.77
C GLN A 336 1.57 26.07 -32.08
N ASP A 337 1.00 26.96 -31.26
CA ASP A 337 -0.38 27.46 -31.30
C ASP A 337 -1.52 26.49 -30.94
N LEU A 338 -1.51 26.01 -29.70
CA LEU A 338 -2.75 25.87 -28.92
C LEU A 338 -2.82 26.97 -27.85
N HIS A 339 -3.52 28.06 -28.14
CA HIS A 339 -3.82 29.10 -27.15
C HIS A 339 -5.02 28.68 -26.30
N ILE A 340 -4.76 28.22 -25.07
CA ILE A 340 -5.81 27.91 -24.09
C ILE A 340 -6.11 29.19 -23.28
N PRO A 341 -7.32 29.79 -23.37
CA PRO A 341 -7.68 30.95 -22.55
C PRO A 341 -7.82 30.56 -21.07
N PRO A 342 -7.55 31.48 -20.12
CA PRO A 342 -7.71 31.21 -18.70
C PRO A 342 -9.19 31.01 -18.32
N PRO A 343 -9.48 30.21 -17.27
CA PRO A 343 -10.85 29.98 -16.81
C PRO A 343 -11.49 31.27 -16.25
N PRO A 344 -12.82 31.42 -16.36
CA PRO A 344 -13.53 32.61 -15.91
C PRO A 344 -13.46 32.81 -14.39
N SER A 345 -13.36 34.07 -13.97
CA SER A 345 -13.09 34.50 -12.58
C SER A 345 -14.26 34.33 -11.59
N VAL A 346 -15.30 33.57 -11.92
CA VAL A 346 -16.56 33.50 -11.15
C VAL A 346 -16.89 32.05 -10.82
N PRO A 347 -17.15 31.70 -9.54
CA PRO A 347 -17.55 30.34 -9.17
C PRO A 347 -18.85 29.92 -9.84
N TYR A 348 -18.90 28.67 -10.32
CA TYR A 348 -20.09 28.10 -10.93
C TYR A 348 -21.16 27.83 -9.85
N THR A 349 -22.27 28.55 -9.87
CA THR A 349 -23.42 28.29 -9.00
C THR A 349 -24.41 27.35 -9.71
N PRO A 350 -24.71 26.16 -9.17
CA PRO A 350 -25.76 25.30 -9.71
C PRO A 350 -27.13 25.97 -9.59
N ARG A 351 -28.02 25.67 -10.54
CA ARG A 351 -29.47 25.90 -10.42
C ARG A 351 -30.17 24.62 -9.99
#